data_AF-A0A434UZA4-F1
#
_entry.id   AF-A0A434UZA4-F1
#
_cell.length_a   1.000
_cell.length_b   1.000
_cell.length_c   1.000
_cell.angle_alpha   90.00
_cell.angle_beta   90.00
_cell.angle_gamma   90.00
#
_symmetry.space_group_name_H-M   'P 1'
#
loop_
_entity.id
_entity.type
_entity.pdbx_description
1 polymer ?
#
loop_
_entity_poly.entity_id
_entity_poly.type
_entity_poly.pdbx_seq_one_letter_code
_entity_poly.pdbx_strand_id
1 'polypeptide(L)' 'LYIARDNDPAGDGAVATLIERTNAAGIEAMVLVPQLGDFNEDLRLLGADALRAMLRVQLAPQDVERFMTSAA' A
#
# COMPACT_ATOMS: atom_id res chain seq x y z
N LEU A 1 0.82 10.39 -1.27
CA LEU A 1 1.15 9.63 -0.04
C LEU A 1 0.59 8.23 -0.19
N TYR A 2 1.39 7.19 -0.03
CA TYR A 2 0.89 5.82 0.02
C TYR A 2 0.69 5.40 1.47
N ILE A 3 -0.46 4.81 1.78
CA ILE A 3 -0.80 4.31 3.11
C ILE A 3 -0.93 2.80 3.00
N ALA A 4 0.07 2.07 3.52
CA ALA A 4 -0.02 0.62 3.66
C ALA A 4 -0.92 0.30 4.85
N ARG A 5 -2.04 -0.39 4.59
CA ARG A 5 -3.05 -0.73 5.58
C ARG A 5 -2.95 -2.21 5.95
N ASP A 6 -3.13 -2.54 7.22
CA ASP A 6 -3.45 -3.91 7.64
C ASP A 6 -4.92 -4.22 7.33
N ASN A 7 -5.19 -5.42 6.84
CA ASN A 7 -6.52 -5.88 6.42
C ASN A 7 -7.34 -6.38 7.61
N ASP A 8 -7.48 -5.51 8.60
CA ASP A 8 -8.30 -5.70 9.78
C ASP A 8 -9.11 -4.43 10.10
N PRO A 9 -10.05 -4.48 11.07
CA PRO A 9 -10.86 -3.32 11.46
C PRO A 9 -10.05 -2.15 12.02
N ALA A 10 -8.88 -2.40 12.63
CA ALA A 10 -8.03 -1.35 13.16
C ALA A 10 -7.34 -0.58 12.02
N GLY A 11 -6.89 -1.29 10.99
CA GLY A 11 -6.36 -0.73 9.76
C GLY A 11 -7.39 0.11 9.01
N ASP A 12 -8.66 -0.31 8.98
CA ASP A 12 -9.76 0.51 8.44
C ASP A 12 -9.89 1.86 9.16
N GLY A 13 -9.96 1.82 10.48
CA GLY A 13 -10.09 3.04 11.30
C GLY A 13 -8.89 3.97 11.16
N ALA A 14 -7.68 3.41 11.09
CA ALA A 14 -6.45 4.16 10.89
C ALA A 14 -6.43 4.85 9.52
N VAL A 15 -6.77 4.13 8.46
CA VAL A 15 -6.85 4.68 7.09
C VAL A 15 -7.88 5.81 7.01
N ALA A 16 -9.08 5.63 7.58
CA ALA A 16 -10.10 6.67 7.57
C ALA A 16 -9.59 7.97 8.20
N THR A 17 -8.96 7.87 9.37
CA THR A 17 -8.36 9.01 10.07
C THR A 17 -7.25 9.68 9.24
N LEU A 18 -6.41 8.88 8.57
CA LEU A 18 -5.33 9.41 7.74
C LEU A 18 -5.86 10.10 6.49
N ILE A 19 -6.89 9.55 5.85
CA ILE A 19 -7.54 10.16 4.68
C ILE A 19 -8.12 11.54 5.04
N GLU A 20 -8.80 11.66 6.18
CA GLU A 20 -9.31 12.95 6.64
C GLU A 20 -8.19 13.99 6.80
N ARG A 21 -7.07 13.59 7.41
CA ARG A 21 -5.91 14.47 7.62
C ARG A 21 -5.23 14.85 6.31
N THR A 22 -5.07 13.91 5.39
CA THR A 22 -4.42 14.17 4.10
C THR A 22 -5.29 15.08 3.24
N ASN A 23 -6.61 14.88 3.24
CA ASN A 23 -7.56 15.77 2.57
C ASN A 23 -7.49 17.19 3.14
N ALA A 24 -7.48 17.34 4.47
CA ALA A 24 -7.33 18.64 5.12
C ALA A 24 -6.01 19.34 4.79
N ALA A 25 -4.95 18.57 4.55
CA ALA A 25 -3.63 19.08 4.17
C ALA A 25 -3.44 19.26 2.65
N GLY A 26 -4.44 18.92 1.82
CA GLY A 26 -4.31 18.94 0.35
C GLY A 26 -3.33 17.90 -0.20
N ILE A 27 -3.07 16.83 0.55
CA ILE A 27 -2.18 15.73 0.17
C ILE A 27 -3.01 14.61 -0.45
N GLU A 28 -2.69 14.22 -1.68
CA GLU A 28 -3.27 13.03 -2.30
C GLU A 28 -2.81 11.77 -1.56
N ALA A 29 -3.77 10.95 -1.13
CA ALA A 29 -3.52 9.69 -0.44
C ALA A 29 -4.04 8.50 -1.25
N MET A 30 -3.21 7.47 -1.38
CA MET A 30 -3.54 6.20 -2.01
C MET A 30 -3.36 5.08 -1.00
N VAL A 31 -4.37 4.25 -0.80
CA VAL A 31 -4.32 3.14 0.16
C VAL A 31 -3.83 1.90 -0.56
N LEU A 32 -2.81 1.25 0.01
CA LEU A 32 -2.32 -0.05 -0.42
C LEU A 32 -2.93 -1.12 0.50
N VAL A 33 -3.49 -2.15 -0.11
CA VAL A 33 -4.19 -3.24 0.57
C VAL A 33 -3.43 -4.56 0.34
N PRO A 34 -3.12 -5.33 1.40
CA PRO A 34 -2.49 -6.64 1.29
C PRO A 34 -3.50 -7.69 0.79
N GLN A 35 -3.04 -8.84 0.32
CA GLN A 35 -3.93 -9.96 -0.06
C GLN A 35 -4.43 -10.73 1.17
N LEU A 36 -3.58 -10.87 2.18
CA LEU A 36 -3.86 -11.57 3.43
C LEU A 36 -4.16 -10.56 4.56
N GLY A 37 -3.68 -10.80 5.77
CA GLY A 37 -3.90 -9.93 6.93
C GLY A 37 -3.01 -8.69 6.92
N ASP A 38 -1.73 -8.83 6.59
CA ASP A 38 -0.81 -7.71 6.47
C ASP A 38 0.25 -7.97 5.37
N PHE A 39 1.01 -6.92 5.01
CA PHE A 39 2.05 -7.04 3.99
C PHE A 39 3.22 -7.95 4.41
N ASN A 40 3.47 -8.14 5.71
CA ASN A 40 4.48 -9.09 6.18
C ASN A 40 4.00 -10.53 6.01
N GLU A 41 2.72 -10.80 6.22
CA GLU A 41 2.08 -12.08 5.98
C GLU A 41 2.10 -12.42 4.48
N ASP A 42 1.75 -11.48 3.62
CA ASP A 42 1.91 -11.61 2.17
C ASP A 42 3.35 -11.94 1.80
N LEU A 43 4.32 -11.18 2.33
CA LEU A 43 5.73 -11.42 2.04
C LEU A 43 6.17 -12.83 2.47
N ARG A 44 5.75 -13.27 3.65
CA ARG A 44 6.16 -14.56 4.23
C ARG A 44 5.50 -15.76 3.57
N LEU A 45 4.24 -15.63 3.15
CA LEU A 45 3.45 -16.75 2.62
C LEU A 45 3.40 -16.80 1.09
N LEU A 46 3.38 -15.64 0.43
CA LEU A 46 3.28 -15.53 -1.03
C LEU A 46 4.63 -15.22 -1.69
N GLY A 47 5.57 -14.64 -0.94
CA GLY A 47 6.92 -14.33 -1.40
C GLY A 47 7.05 -12.93 -2.05
N ALA A 48 8.30 -12.51 -2.23
CA ALA A 48 8.62 -11.15 -2.68
C ALA A 48 8.12 -10.82 -4.10
N ASP A 49 8.13 -11.80 -5.01
CA ASP A 49 7.69 -11.56 -6.39
C ASP A 49 6.16 -11.42 -6.48
N ALA A 50 5.41 -12.22 -5.72
CA ALA A 50 3.97 -12.07 -5.60
C ALA A 50 3.60 -10.73 -4.97
N LEU A 51 4.29 -10.34 -3.89
CA LEU A 51 4.09 -9.05 -3.23
C LEU A 51 4.39 -7.88 -4.18
N ARG A 52 5.48 -7.95 -4.96
CA ARG A 52 5.82 -6.94 -5.98
C ARG A 52 4.76 -6.84 -7.07
N ALA A 53 4.28 -7.97 -7.59
CA ALA A 53 3.25 -8.01 -8.62
C ALA A 53 1.94 -7.38 -8.12
N MET A 54 1.54 -7.69 -6.88
CA MET A 54 0.37 -7.08 -6.24
C MET A 54 0.55 -5.57 -6.05
N LEU A 55 1.68 -5.12 -5.49
CA LEU A 55 1.93 -3.69 -5.27
C LEU A 55 1.97 -2.91 -6.59
N ARG A 56 2.51 -3.51 -7.65
CA ARG A 56 2.64 -2.88 -8.97
C ARG A 56 1.29 -2.41 -9.53
N VAL A 57 0.21 -3.16 -9.30
CA VAL A 57 -1.13 -2.80 -9.82
C VAL A 57 -1.84 -1.75 -8.96
N GLN A 58 -1.36 -1.50 -7.73
CA GLN A 58 -1.95 -0.53 -6.81
C GLN A 58 -1.23 0.84 -6.83
N LEU A 59 0.02 0.87 -7.30
CA LEU A 59 0.77 2.10 -7.46
C LEU A 59 0.28 2.91 -8.68
N ALA A 60 0.37 4.23 -8.60
CA ALA A 60 0.18 5.07 -9.76
C ALA A 60 1.24 4.73 -10.84
N PRO A 61 0.89 4.76 -12.14
CA PRO A 61 1.81 4.34 -13.21
C PRO A 61 3.19 5.01 -13.15
N GLN A 62 3.24 6.30 -12.87
CA GLN A 62 4.48 7.07 -12.72
C GLN A 62 5.35 6.62 -11.54
N ASP A 63 4.71 6.09 -10.49
CA ASP A 63 5.38 5.65 -9.27
C ASP A 63 5.86 4.20 -9.39
N VAL A 64 5.24 3.39 -10.25
CA VAL A 64 5.75 2.05 -10.60
C VAL A 64 7.17 2.15 -11.15
N GLU A 65 7.41 3.03 -12.12
CA GLU A 65 8.75 3.22 -12.68
C GLU A 65 9.73 3.70 -11.62
N ARG A 66 9.32 4.63 -10.76
CA ARG A 66 10.18 5.19 -9.71
C ARG A 66 10.58 4.15 -8.65
N PHE A 67 9.61 3.39 -8.15
CA PHE A 67 9.83 2.51 -6.99
C PHE A 67 10.25 1.09 -7.36
N MET A 68 9.92 0.61 -8.57
CA MET A 68 10.16 -0.77 -8.96
C MET A 68 11.33 -0.95 -9.94
N THR A 69 11.87 0.13 -10.54
CA THR A 69 13.05 0.05 -11.44
C THR A 69 14.37 -0.01 -10.67
N SER A 70 14.39 0.44 -9.41
CA SER A 70 15.62 0.47 -8.58
C SER A 70 15.86 -0.81 -7.78
N ALA A 71 15.05 -1.85 -7.95
CA ALA A 71 15.21 -3.14 -7.28
C ALA A 71 15.92 -4.14 -8.22
N ALA A 72 17.19 -3.87 -8.53
CA ALA A 72 18.11 -4.79 -9.19
C ALA A 72 19.30 -5.10 -8.26
#